data_AF-A0A836XKW8-F1
#
_entry.id   AF-A0A836XKW8-F1
#
_cell.length_a   1.000
_cell.length_b   1.000
_cell.length_c   1.000
_cell.angle_alpha   90.00
_cell.angle_beta   90.00
_cell.angle_gamma   90.00
#
_symmetry.space_group_name_H-M   'P 1'
#
loop_
_entity.id
_entity.type
_entity.pdbx_description
1 polymer ?
#
loop_
_entity_poly.entity_id
_entity_poly.type
_entity_poly.pdbx_seq_one_letter_code
_entity_poly.pdbx_strand_id
1 'polypeptide(L)'
;MAANTGQTGPSDLWLATLQEEVIEPALPIIDPHHHLWVRDDYTYLMPELSADLASGHNIVATVYAECHSMYRRDGVQEKRSLGETEFVRGQAAMSASGEFGTVRACDVMFGNVDLTLGGAVEPILEQHIEASGGRFRGVRLSSCWNADDRVGNFAAHPQLLLDPRVNEAVAVINRLGLSLDCWLYHPQLDEVAQLADTFPELTIILNHVGCPILGGPYRGKTDEVFEQWKASIVRVSKRDNVFVKLGAMPIRMPSYDGDRTLPPGSAEVAAAWRPWMETCIDAFGPARSMYESNFPVQKRWCSYQVVWNAFKRISAGASAADKTDLFSGAAARAYRIENVL
;
A
#
# COMPACT_ATOMS: atom_id res chain seq x y z
N MET A 1 6.64 6.46 12.46
CA MET A 1 7.69 7.31 11.86
C MET A 1 7.25 8.76 12.01
N ALA A 2 8.09 9.65 12.54
CA ALA A 2 7.76 11.08 12.65
C ALA A 2 7.96 11.77 11.29
N ALA A 3 7.13 12.78 10.99
CA ALA A 3 7.30 13.65 9.81
C ALA A 3 8.63 14.41 9.88
N ASN A 4 9.09 14.94 8.75
CA ASN A 4 10.39 15.62 8.61
C ASN A 4 10.64 16.77 9.60
N THR A 5 9.57 17.36 10.12
CA THR A 5 9.55 18.57 10.98
C THR A 5 8.98 18.32 12.38
N GLY A 6 8.76 17.06 12.79
CA GLY A 6 8.17 16.74 14.10
C GLY A 6 6.65 16.95 14.17
N GLN A 7 5.99 17.21 13.04
CA GLN A 7 4.52 17.25 12.94
C GLN A 7 3.91 15.87 13.20
N THR A 8 2.75 15.85 13.86
CA THR A 8 1.99 14.61 14.13
C THR A 8 1.25 14.11 12.88
N GLY A 9 0.91 15.01 11.95
CA GLY A 9 0.25 14.75 10.67
C GLY A 9 0.79 15.61 9.50
N PRO A 10 0.27 15.43 8.27
CA PRO A 10 0.66 16.21 7.09
C PRO A 10 0.38 17.72 7.22
N SER A 11 1.15 18.55 6.52
CA SER A 11 0.95 20.01 6.45
C SER A 11 0.85 20.48 5.00
N ASP A 12 -0.37 20.78 4.54
CA ASP A 12 -0.63 21.21 3.16
C ASP A 12 0.07 22.54 2.82
N LEU A 13 0.14 23.47 3.78
CA LEU A 13 0.87 24.75 3.59
C LEU A 13 2.36 24.53 3.35
N TRP A 14 2.99 23.62 4.10
CA TRP A 14 4.40 23.31 3.92
C TRP A 14 4.66 22.58 2.60
N LEU A 15 3.81 21.61 2.26
CA LEU A 15 3.90 20.89 0.98
C LEU A 15 3.71 21.81 -0.23
N ALA A 16 2.82 22.81 -0.13
CA ALA A 16 2.55 23.76 -1.20
C ALA A 16 3.73 24.70 -1.51
N THR A 17 4.73 24.80 -0.63
CA THR A 17 5.94 25.62 -0.87
C THR A 17 6.84 25.08 -1.98
N LEU A 18 6.61 23.83 -2.42
CA LEU A 18 7.30 23.23 -3.55
C LEU A 18 6.28 22.78 -4.59
N GLN A 19 6.50 23.22 -5.83
CA GLN A 19 5.76 22.80 -7.01
C GLN A 19 6.77 22.38 -8.07
N GLU A 20 6.47 21.29 -8.77
CA GLU A 20 7.30 20.79 -9.86
C GLU A 20 6.48 20.62 -11.14
N GLU A 21 7.14 20.62 -12.30
CA GLU A 21 6.47 20.22 -13.54
C GLU A 21 6.11 18.73 -13.47
N VAL A 22 4.90 18.38 -13.91
CA VAL A 22 4.45 16.99 -13.97
C VAL A 22 5.18 16.26 -15.10
N ILE A 23 5.94 15.23 -14.76
CA ILE A 23 6.63 14.37 -15.73
C ILE A 23 5.58 13.44 -16.36
N GLU A 24 5.65 13.22 -17.69
CA GLU A 24 4.76 12.32 -18.45
C GLU A 24 3.28 12.40 -18.04
N PRO A 25 2.62 13.58 -18.09
CA PRO A 25 1.31 13.81 -17.49
C PRO A 25 0.20 12.90 -18.04
N ALA A 26 0.33 12.45 -19.30
CA ALA A 26 -0.64 11.60 -19.96
C ALA A 26 -0.56 10.11 -19.57
N LEU A 27 0.55 9.64 -18.97
CA LEU A 27 0.74 8.23 -18.60
C LEU A 27 -0.37 7.82 -17.61
N PRO A 28 -1.23 6.83 -17.95
CA PRO A 28 -2.27 6.35 -17.06
C PRO A 28 -1.69 5.73 -15.80
N ILE A 29 -2.31 6.04 -14.66
CA ILE A 29 -1.87 5.56 -13.35
C ILE A 29 -3.06 4.96 -12.61
N ILE A 30 -2.87 3.76 -12.07
CA ILE A 30 -3.71 3.24 -11.00
C ILE A 30 -2.92 3.41 -9.71
N ASP A 31 -3.47 4.10 -8.71
CA ASP A 31 -2.87 4.12 -7.37
C ASP A 31 -3.38 2.92 -6.55
N PRO A 32 -2.59 1.85 -6.35
CA PRO A 32 -3.05 0.62 -5.72
C PRO A 32 -3.11 0.71 -4.19
N HIS A 33 -2.78 1.87 -3.59
CA HIS A 33 -2.77 2.00 -2.13
C HIS A 33 -2.94 3.44 -1.67
N HIS A 34 -4.12 3.75 -1.17
CA HIS A 34 -4.35 4.91 -0.32
C HIS A 34 -5.33 4.56 0.80
N HIS A 35 -5.41 5.43 1.78
CA HIS A 35 -6.27 5.33 2.93
C HIS A 35 -7.19 6.54 3.01
N LEU A 36 -8.37 6.33 3.58
CA LEU A 36 -9.31 7.39 3.92
C LEU A 36 -9.67 7.28 5.40
N TRP A 37 -9.48 8.36 6.15
CA TRP A 37 -9.71 8.34 7.59
C TRP A 37 -10.11 9.69 8.16
N VAL A 38 -10.64 9.62 9.38
CA VAL A 38 -10.74 10.73 10.31
C VAL A 38 -9.93 10.34 11.54
N ARG A 39 -8.83 11.07 11.78
CA ARG A 39 -7.99 10.95 12.98
C ARG A 39 -7.96 12.28 13.70
N ASP A 40 -7.59 12.27 14.97
CA ASP A 40 -7.62 13.46 15.84
C ASP A 40 -6.84 14.66 15.26
N ASP A 41 -5.80 14.40 14.45
CA ASP A 41 -4.89 15.42 13.92
C ASP A 41 -4.95 15.61 12.39
N TYR A 42 -5.63 14.74 11.65
CA TYR A 42 -5.76 14.88 10.19
C TYR A 42 -6.95 14.11 9.63
N THR A 43 -7.80 14.82 8.87
CA THR A 43 -8.88 14.23 8.09
C THR A 43 -8.42 14.10 6.65
N TYR A 44 -8.69 12.94 6.05
CA TYR A 44 -8.40 12.66 4.65
C TYR A 44 -9.51 11.78 4.08
N LEU A 45 -10.49 12.43 3.46
CA LEU A 45 -11.66 11.82 2.85
C LEU A 45 -11.66 12.16 1.35
N MET A 46 -12.77 11.92 0.65
CA MET A 46 -12.87 12.20 -0.77
C MET A 46 -12.51 13.65 -1.15
N PRO A 47 -12.89 14.72 -0.41
CA PRO A 47 -12.46 16.07 -0.75
C PRO A 47 -10.94 16.22 -0.78
N GLU A 48 -10.25 15.75 0.26
CA GLU A 48 -8.79 15.85 0.36
C GLU A 48 -8.08 14.95 -0.67
N LEU A 49 -8.58 13.72 -0.87
CA LEU A 49 -8.07 12.82 -1.89
C LEU A 49 -8.24 13.42 -3.29
N SER A 50 -9.40 13.99 -3.61
CA SER A 50 -9.67 14.58 -4.92
C SER A 50 -8.73 15.75 -5.24
N ALA A 51 -8.37 16.55 -4.24
CA ALA A 51 -7.41 17.63 -4.41
C ALA A 51 -6.01 17.09 -4.75
N ASP A 52 -5.58 16.01 -4.10
CA ASP A 52 -4.29 15.37 -4.41
C ASP A 52 -4.31 14.65 -5.78
N LEU A 53 -5.42 14.00 -6.13
CA LEU A 53 -5.62 13.38 -7.45
C LEU A 53 -5.61 14.42 -8.58
N ALA A 54 -6.07 15.65 -8.30
CA ALA A 54 -6.06 16.77 -9.24
C ALA A 54 -4.69 17.46 -9.38
N SER A 55 -3.61 16.89 -8.83
CA SER A 55 -2.25 17.46 -8.89
C SER A 55 -1.55 17.37 -10.26
N GLY A 56 -2.27 16.95 -11.31
CA GLY A 56 -1.86 17.01 -12.72
C GLY A 56 -1.39 15.69 -13.33
N HIS A 57 -1.22 14.64 -12.53
CA HIS A 57 -0.98 13.29 -13.04
C HIS A 57 -2.28 12.63 -13.51
N ASN A 58 -2.24 11.83 -14.58
CA ASN A 58 -3.38 11.08 -15.10
C ASN A 58 -3.69 9.83 -14.25
N ILE A 59 -4.24 10.03 -13.04
CA ILE A 59 -4.77 8.94 -12.21
C ILE A 59 -6.13 8.52 -12.77
N VAL A 60 -6.28 7.26 -13.18
CA VAL A 60 -7.54 6.75 -13.76
C VAL A 60 -8.39 6.02 -12.73
N ALA A 61 -7.76 5.34 -11.77
CA ALA A 61 -8.43 4.62 -10.70
C ALA A 61 -7.56 4.55 -9.44
N THR A 62 -8.18 4.30 -8.30
CA THR A 62 -7.46 4.03 -7.05
C THR A 62 -8.03 2.84 -6.29
N VAL A 63 -7.18 2.18 -5.51
CA VAL A 63 -7.52 1.07 -4.64
C VAL A 63 -7.43 1.51 -3.18
N TYR A 64 -8.54 1.37 -2.45
CA TYR A 64 -8.58 1.66 -1.02
C TYR A 64 -7.96 0.52 -0.21
N ALA A 65 -7.12 0.90 0.74
CA ALA A 65 -6.50 0.01 1.70
C ALA A 65 -7.09 0.19 3.10
N GLU A 66 -7.50 -0.92 3.74
CA GLU A 66 -7.99 -0.89 5.12
C GLU A 66 -7.01 -0.20 6.07
N CYS A 67 -7.55 0.56 7.01
CA CYS A 67 -6.77 1.26 8.01
C CYS A 67 -7.49 1.35 9.36
N HIS A 68 -8.46 0.49 9.64
CA HIS A 68 -9.26 0.53 10.86
C HIS A 68 -10.04 1.85 11.03
N SER A 69 -10.57 2.37 9.93
CA SER A 69 -11.38 3.58 9.85
C SER A 69 -12.87 3.24 9.92
N MET A 70 -13.66 4.02 10.65
CA MET A 70 -15.13 3.90 10.66
C MET A 70 -15.67 2.48 10.98
N TYR A 71 -14.95 1.71 11.81
CA TYR A 71 -15.48 0.45 12.31
C TYR A 71 -16.77 0.71 13.10
N ARG A 72 -17.74 -0.19 12.97
CA ARG A 72 -18.98 -0.09 13.73
C ARG A 72 -18.65 -0.09 15.22
N ARG A 73 -19.17 0.91 15.94
CA ARG A 73 -19.00 1.04 17.39
C ARG A 73 -19.64 -0.13 18.15
N ASP A 74 -20.81 -0.54 17.68
CA ASP A 74 -21.68 -1.52 18.34
C ASP A 74 -21.75 -2.82 17.51
N GLY A 75 -22.17 -3.92 18.14
CA GLY A 75 -22.31 -5.23 17.51
C GLY A 75 -21.13 -6.18 17.75
N VAL A 76 -21.24 -7.37 17.15
CA VAL A 76 -20.29 -8.49 17.21
C VAL A 76 -18.92 -8.05 16.70
N GLN A 77 -17.85 -8.29 17.47
CA GLN A 77 -16.52 -7.72 17.26
C GLN A 77 -15.96 -8.04 15.87
N GLU A 78 -16.10 -9.28 15.46
CA GLU A 78 -15.62 -9.87 14.20
C GLU A 78 -16.29 -9.24 12.97
N LYS A 79 -17.42 -8.55 13.16
CA LYS A 79 -18.20 -7.90 12.10
C LYS A 79 -18.08 -6.37 12.10
N ARG A 80 -17.27 -5.79 12.99
CA ARG A 80 -17.17 -4.32 13.09
C ARG A 80 -16.46 -3.68 11.91
N SER A 81 -15.53 -4.39 11.27
CA SER A 81 -14.82 -3.94 10.07
C SER A 81 -15.73 -3.72 8.86
N LEU A 82 -16.94 -4.31 8.83
CA LEU A 82 -17.95 -4.02 7.81
C LEU A 82 -18.30 -2.53 7.74
N GLY A 83 -18.20 -1.80 8.86
CA GLY A 83 -18.40 -0.34 8.88
C GLY A 83 -17.41 0.41 8.00
N GLU A 84 -16.15 -0.04 7.93
CA GLU A 84 -15.14 0.54 7.04
C GLU A 84 -15.54 0.31 5.58
N THR A 85 -16.00 -0.89 5.23
CA THR A 85 -16.44 -1.21 3.87
C THR A 85 -17.64 -0.36 3.43
N GLU A 86 -18.63 -0.17 4.31
CA GLU A 86 -19.77 0.70 4.06
C GLU A 86 -19.35 2.16 3.88
N PHE A 87 -18.45 2.64 4.75
CA PHE A 87 -17.88 3.98 4.66
C PHE A 87 -17.14 4.21 3.34
N VAL A 88 -16.26 3.29 2.94
CA VAL A 88 -15.49 3.40 1.69
C VAL A 88 -16.40 3.34 0.47
N ARG A 89 -17.44 2.50 0.49
CA ARG A 89 -18.47 2.51 -0.55
C ARG A 89 -19.13 3.88 -0.68
N GLY A 90 -19.39 4.57 0.43
CA GLY A 90 -19.87 5.95 0.43
C GLY A 90 -18.90 6.91 -0.26
N GLN A 91 -17.61 6.83 0.05
CA GLN A 91 -16.57 7.65 -0.60
C GLN A 91 -16.46 7.34 -2.11
N ALA A 92 -16.51 6.06 -2.49
CA ALA A 92 -16.53 5.64 -3.88
C ALA A 92 -17.78 6.17 -4.63
N ALA A 93 -18.94 6.23 -3.96
CA ALA A 93 -20.15 6.80 -4.54
C ALA A 93 -20.03 8.31 -4.78
N MET A 94 -19.33 9.04 -3.88
CA MET A 94 -19.01 10.46 -4.10
C MET A 94 -18.16 10.64 -5.36
N SER A 95 -17.10 9.85 -5.53
CA SER A 95 -16.28 9.87 -6.75
C SER A 95 -17.11 9.53 -8.01
N ALA A 96 -17.95 8.50 -7.95
CA ALA A 96 -18.79 8.08 -9.08
C ALA A 96 -19.83 9.13 -9.53
N SER A 97 -20.12 10.15 -8.70
CA SER A 97 -20.98 11.26 -9.11
C SER A 97 -20.37 12.15 -10.19
N GLY A 98 -19.04 12.15 -10.33
CA GLY A 98 -18.29 13.05 -11.22
C GLY A 98 -18.00 14.44 -10.63
N GLU A 99 -18.61 14.80 -9.49
CA GLU A 99 -18.40 16.11 -8.83
C GLU A 99 -16.99 16.26 -8.24
N PHE A 100 -16.30 15.14 -7.98
CA PHE A 100 -14.92 15.09 -7.46
C PHE A 100 -13.88 14.78 -8.55
N GLY A 101 -14.22 15.03 -9.81
CA GLY A 101 -13.39 14.74 -10.98
C GLY A 101 -13.71 13.40 -11.64
N THR A 102 -12.91 13.05 -12.64
CA THR A 102 -13.15 11.87 -13.51
C THR A 102 -12.50 10.58 -13.00
N VAL A 103 -11.66 10.66 -11.97
CA VAL A 103 -10.95 9.51 -11.41
C VAL A 103 -11.95 8.55 -10.75
N ARG A 104 -11.78 7.25 -10.99
CA ARG A 104 -12.52 6.19 -10.28
C ARG A 104 -11.87 5.93 -8.92
N ALA A 105 -12.11 6.82 -7.96
CA ALA A 105 -11.52 6.69 -6.64
C ALA A 105 -12.21 5.57 -5.85
N CYS A 106 -11.40 4.75 -5.14
CA CYS A 106 -11.87 3.56 -4.45
C CYS A 106 -12.65 2.62 -5.40
N ASP A 107 -12.16 2.45 -6.63
CA ASP A 107 -12.80 1.58 -7.62
C ASP A 107 -12.93 0.15 -7.08
N VAL A 108 -11.88 -0.29 -6.37
CA VAL A 108 -11.88 -1.49 -5.54
C VAL A 108 -11.28 -1.21 -4.17
N MET A 109 -11.54 -2.12 -3.23
CA MET A 109 -11.10 -2.01 -1.84
C MET A 109 -10.74 -3.37 -1.28
N PHE A 110 -9.89 -3.35 -0.27
CA PHE A 110 -9.65 -4.50 0.60
C PHE A 110 -9.92 -4.11 2.05
N GLY A 111 -10.50 -5.06 2.79
CA GLY A 111 -10.89 -4.88 4.19
C GLY A 111 -9.97 -5.62 5.14
N ASN A 112 -10.30 -5.54 6.42
CA ASN A 112 -9.72 -6.36 7.48
C ASN A 112 -10.76 -7.37 7.98
N VAL A 113 -10.33 -8.61 8.14
CA VAL A 113 -11.08 -9.66 8.85
C VAL A 113 -10.09 -10.37 9.75
N ASP A 114 -10.49 -10.73 10.97
CA ASP A 114 -9.67 -11.55 11.84
C ASP A 114 -9.51 -12.96 11.23
N LEU A 115 -8.37 -13.19 10.58
CA LEU A 115 -8.08 -14.46 9.92
C LEU A 115 -7.81 -15.60 10.92
N THR A 116 -7.66 -15.32 12.22
CA THR A 116 -7.52 -16.35 13.24
C THR A 116 -8.84 -17.08 13.54
N LEU A 117 -9.96 -16.62 12.97
CA LEU A 117 -11.25 -17.30 12.98
C LEU A 117 -11.27 -18.56 12.08
N GLY A 118 -10.22 -18.80 11.29
CA GLY A 118 -10.16 -19.97 10.42
C GLY A 118 -11.24 -19.97 9.35
N GLY A 119 -11.79 -21.15 9.04
CA GLY A 119 -12.88 -21.26 8.06
C GLY A 119 -14.13 -20.41 8.39
N ALA A 120 -14.30 -19.97 9.65
CA ALA A 120 -15.45 -19.16 10.06
C ALA A 120 -15.44 -17.72 9.52
N VAL A 121 -14.38 -17.31 8.78
CA VAL A 121 -14.35 -16.01 8.08
C VAL A 121 -15.33 -15.94 6.90
N GLU A 122 -15.74 -17.06 6.32
CA GLU A 122 -16.52 -17.08 5.06
C GLU A 122 -17.77 -16.20 5.10
N PRO A 123 -18.67 -16.30 6.10
CA PRO A 123 -19.86 -15.46 6.13
C PRO A 123 -19.54 -13.96 6.30
N ILE A 124 -18.39 -13.63 6.90
CA ILE A 124 -17.95 -12.24 7.10
C ILE A 124 -17.44 -11.68 5.77
N LEU A 125 -16.65 -12.46 5.02
CA LEU A 125 -16.18 -12.10 3.69
C LEU A 125 -17.33 -11.91 2.70
N GLU A 126 -18.34 -12.78 2.73
CA GLU A 126 -19.56 -12.62 1.93
C GLU A 126 -20.29 -11.30 2.26
N GLN A 127 -20.38 -10.94 3.54
CA GLN A 127 -20.95 -9.66 3.97
C GLN A 127 -20.12 -8.47 3.47
N HIS A 128 -18.79 -8.56 3.44
CA HIS A 128 -17.94 -7.50 2.87
C HIS A 128 -18.16 -7.34 1.36
N ILE A 129 -18.25 -8.46 0.63
CA ILE A 129 -18.52 -8.46 -0.82
C ILE A 129 -19.84 -7.73 -1.10
N GLU A 130 -20.91 -8.10 -0.39
CA GLU A 130 -22.23 -7.48 -0.54
C GLU A 130 -22.22 -5.99 -0.13
N ALA A 131 -21.68 -5.69 1.07
CA ALA A 131 -21.65 -4.32 1.60
C ALA A 131 -20.86 -3.37 0.69
N SER A 132 -19.81 -3.85 0.03
CA SER A 132 -18.98 -3.07 -0.90
C SER A 132 -19.67 -2.71 -2.22
N GLY A 133 -20.78 -3.37 -2.56
CA GLY A 133 -21.42 -3.25 -3.88
C GLY A 133 -20.50 -3.74 -5.02
N GLY A 134 -19.83 -4.88 -4.82
CA GLY A 134 -18.98 -5.55 -5.81
C GLY A 134 -17.54 -5.04 -5.92
N ARG A 135 -17.11 -4.16 -5.00
CA ARG A 135 -15.77 -3.53 -5.00
C ARG A 135 -14.75 -4.25 -4.12
N PHE A 136 -15.19 -5.15 -3.26
CA PHE A 136 -14.31 -5.93 -2.41
C PHE A 136 -13.47 -6.86 -3.28
N ARG A 137 -12.14 -6.73 -3.21
CA ARG A 137 -11.19 -7.56 -3.98
C ARG A 137 -10.29 -8.42 -3.13
N GLY A 138 -10.19 -8.13 -1.83
CA GLY A 138 -9.27 -8.83 -0.97
C GLY A 138 -9.36 -8.44 0.49
N VAL A 139 -8.48 -9.06 1.27
CA VAL A 139 -8.25 -8.75 2.68
C VAL A 139 -6.80 -8.30 2.82
N ARG A 140 -6.53 -7.37 3.74
CA ARG A 140 -5.17 -7.10 4.20
C ARG A 140 -4.93 -7.80 5.53
N LEU A 141 -3.82 -8.52 5.64
CA LEU A 141 -3.32 -9.01 6.91
C LEU A 141 -2.11 -8.19 7.35
N SER A 142 -2.24 -7.53 8.50
CA SER A 142 -1.19 -6.78 9.16
C SER A 142 -0.44 -7.68 10.15
N SER A 143 0.55 -8.44 9.66
CA SER A 143 1.30 -9.43 10.44
C SER A 143 2.66 -8.93 10.97
N CYS A 144 2.94 -7.63 10.83
CA CYS A 144 4.14 -6.96 11.34
C CYS A 144 4.41 -7.29 12.82
N TRP A 145 5.52 -7.97 13.08
CA TRP A 145 5.97 -8.32 14.42
C TRP A 145 7.51 -8.31 14.55
N ASN A 146 8.01 -7.86 15.69
CA ASN A 146 9.41 -7.93 16.10
C ASN A 146 9.52 -8.16 17.61
N ALA A 147 10.54 -8.89 18.04
CA ALA A 147 10.79 -9.17 19.45
C ALA A 147 11.34 -7.96 20.23
N ASP A 148 11.88 -6.96 19.54
CA ASP A 148 12.41 -5.74 20.14
C ASP A 148 11.32 -4.67 20.25
N ASP A 149 10.97 -4.29 21.49
CA ASP A 149 9.89 -3.34 21.80
C ASP A 149 10.09 -1.93 21.22
N ARG A 150 11.28 -1.61 20.70
CA ARG A 150 11.53 -0.34 19.98
C ARG A 150 10.96 -0.34 18.56
N VAL A 151 10.49 -1.49 18.09
CA VAL A 151 9.74 -1.66 16.84
C VAL A 151 8.28 -1.86 17.21
N GLY A 152 7.38 -1.03 16.65
CA GLY A 152 5.95 -1.17 16.91
C GLY A 152 5.41 -2.46 16.27
N ASN A 153 4.59 -3.20 16.99
CA ASN A 153 3.95 -4.42 16.48
C ASN A 153 2.49 -4.15 16.12
N PHE A 154 2.03 -4.79 15.04
CA PHE A 154 0.62 -4.79 14.62
C PHE A 154 -0.03 -6.17 14.80
N ALA A 155 0.77 -7.24 14.75
CA ALA A 155 0.33 -8.56 15.18
C ALA A 155 0.55 -8.77 16.68
N ALA A 156 -0.34 -9.54 17.31
CA ALA A 156 -0.24 -9.88 18.73
C ALA A 156 0.92 -10.86 19.04
N HIS A 157 1.32 -11.68 18.07
CA HIS A 157 2.35 -12.71 18.22
C HIS A 157 3.14 -12.89 16.90
N PRO A 158 4.36 -13.47 16.95
CA PRO A 158 5.12 -13.77 15.75
C PRO A 158 4.40 -14.79 14.86
N GLN A 159 4.84 -14.88 13.60
CA GLN A 159 4.44 -15.93 12.65
C GLN A 159 2.93 -16.04 12.42
N LEU A 160 2.19 -14.95 12.58
CA LEU A 160 0.74 -14.92 12.36
C LEU A 160 0.37 -15.40 10.94
N LEU A 161 1.19 -15.09 9.93
CA LEU A 161 0.95 -15.51 8.55
C LEU A 161 1.03 -17.04 8.36
N LEU A 162 1.72 -17.74 9.27
CA LEU A 162 1.90 -19.20 9.25
C LEU A 162 0.97 -19.92 10.23
N ASP A 163 0.09 -19.21 10.94
CA ASP A 163 -0.87 -19.82 11.87
C ASP A 163 -1.80 -20.77 11.08
N PRO A 164 -2.00 -22.03 11.52
CA PRO A 164 -2.89 -22.97 10.84
C PRO A 164 -4.32 -22.45 10.63
N ARG A 165 -4.82 -21.63 11.56
CA ARG A 165 -6.15 -21.00 11.43
C ARG A 165 -6.12 -19.95 10.32
N VAL A 166 -5.04 -19.17 10.21
CA VAL A 166 -4.87 -18.23 9.10
C VAL A 166 -4.82 -18.99 7.77
N ASN A 167 -4.17 -20.15 7.69
CA ASN A 167 -4.21 -20.99 6.49
C ASN A 167 -5.64 -21.43 6.11
N GLU A 168 -6.47 -21.83 7.08
CA GLU A 168 -7.89 -22.15 6.81
C GLU A 168 -8.64 -20.92 6.25
N ALA A 169 -8.43 -19.74 6.83
CA ALA A 169 -9.04 -18.51 6.35
C ALA A 169 -8.54 -18.12 4.94
N VAL A 170 -7.24 -18.29 4.67
CA VAL A 170 -6.64 -18.04 3.35
C VAL A 170 -7.19 -19.00 2.29
N ALA A 171 -7.46 -20.27 2.64
CA ALA A 171 -8.12 -21.21 1.75
C ALA A 171 -9.53 -20.72 1.35
N VAL A 172 -10.27 -20.08 2.27
CA VAL A 172 -11.56 -19.43 1.98
C VAL A 172 -11.35 -18.22 1.06
N ILE A 173 -10.40 -17.34 1.36
CA ILE A 173 -10.07 -16.16 0.52
C ILE A 173 -9.78 -16.59 -0.92
N ASN A 174 -8.93 -17.61 -1.09
CA ASN A 174 -8.57 -18.15 -2.40
C ASN A 174 -9.80 -18.72 -3.14
N ARG A 175 -10.65 -19.51 -2.45
CA ARG A 175 -11.87 -20.08 -3.03
C ARG A 175 -12.87 -19.02 -3.47
N LEU A 176 -12.96 -17.89 -2.76
CA LEU A 176 -13.80 -16.75 -3.11
C LEU A 176 -13.20 -15.86 -4.22
N GLY A 177 -12.01 -16.19 -4.74
CA GLY A 177 -11.34 -15.40 -5.77
C GLY A 177 -10.91 -14.02 -5.27
N LEU A 178 -10.64 -13.90 -3.96
CA LEU A 178 -10.14 -12.70 -3.31
C LEU A 178 -8.60 -12.74 -3.26
N SER A 179 -7.97 -11.57 -3.26
CA SER A 179 -6.53 -11.43 -3.07
C SER A 179 -6.17 -11.19 -1.60
N LEU A 180 -4.91 -11.43 -1.24
CA LEU A 180 -4.38 -11.17 0.09
C LEU A 180 -3.24 -10.14 0.03
N ASP A 181 -3.48 -8.96 0.59
CA ASP A 181 -2.45 -7.95 0.82
C ASP A 181 -1.71 -8.29 2.12
N CYS A 182 -0.41 -8.58 2.04
CA CYS A 182 0.43 -8.95 3.17
C CYS A 182 1.29 -7.76 3.60
N TRP A 183 1.07 -7.25 4.82
CA TRP A 183 1.92 -6.26 5.45
C TRP A 183 2.67 -6.86 6.64
N LEU A 184 3.98 -7.03 6.45
CA LEU A 184 4.93 -7.62 7.40
C LEU A 184 6.27 -6.90 7.33
N TYR A 185 7.16 -7.17 8.28
CA TYR A 185 8.53 -6.66 8.25
C TYR A 185 9.48 -7.54 7.45
N HIS A 186 10.55 -6.94 6.93
CA HIS A 186 11.55 -7.66 6.12
C HIS A 186 12.09 -8.99 6.72
N PRO A 187 12.25 -9.19 8.05
CA PRO A 187 12.71 -10.47 8.59
C PRO A 187 11.67 -11.60 8.45
N GLN A 188 10.42 -11.25 8.19
CA GLN A 188 9.29 -12.18 8.03
C GLN A 188 9.03 -12.53 6.56
N LEU A 189 9.80 -12.02 5.60
CA LEU A 189 9.53 -12.20 4.15
C LEU A 189 9.44 -13.67 3.71
N ASP A 190 10.16 -14.58 4.36
CA ASP A 190 10.07 -16.01 4.08
C ASP A 190 8.72 -16.62 4.49
N GLU A 191 7.93 -15.97 5.34
CA GLU A 191 6.55 -16.37 5.64
C GLU A 191 5.65 -16.20 4.41
N VAL A 192 5.87 -15.14 3.61
CA VAL A 192 5.12 -14.90 2.36
C VAL A 192 5.45 -15.96 1.32
N ALA A 193 6.72 -16.35 1.21
CA ALA A 193 7.13 -17.41 0.29
C ALA A 193 6.46 -18.74 0.65
N GLN A 194 6.40 -19.09 1.94
CA GLN A 194 5.72 -20.30 2.41
C GLN A 194 4.21 -20.27 2.15
N LEU A 195 3.57 -19.12 2.37
CA LEU A 195 2.15 -18.96 2.06
C LEU A 195 1.88 -19.10 0.56
N ALA A 196 2.71 -18.47 -0.28
CA ALA A 196 2.61 -18.54 -1.73
C ALA A 196 2.78 -19.97 -2.26
N ASP A 197 3.71 -20.74 -1.69
CA ASP A 197 3.90 -22.16 -2.02
C ASP A 197 2.70 -23.03 -1.59
N THR A 198 2.02 -22.65 -0.50
CA THR A 198 0.83 -23.36 0.01
C THR A 198 -0.41 -23.10 -0.85
N PHE A 199 -0.53 -21.88 -1.39
CA PHE A 199 -1.67 -21.45 -2.20
C PHE A 199 -1.22 -20.87 -3.55
N PRO A 200 -0.77 -21.72 -4.51
CA PRO A 200 -0.20 -21.25 -5.77
C PRO A 200 -1.17 -20.45 -6.65
N GLU A 201 -2.49 -20.63 -6.46
CA GLU A 201 -3.53 -19.89 -7.20
C GLU A 201 -3.93 -18.57 -6.53
N LEU A 202 -3.53 -18.34 -5.28
CA LEU A 202 -3.87 -17.11 -4.55
C LEU A 202 -3.02 -15.96 -5.07
N THR A 203 -3.66 -14.86 -5.46
CA THR A 203 -2.95 -13.60 -5.71
C THR A 203 -2.54 -12.97 -4.38
N ILE A 204 -1.24 -12.89 -4.14
CA ILE A 204 -0.64 -12.30 -2.94
C ILE A 204 0.03 -10.98 -3.31
N ILE A 205 -0.22 -9.93 -2.55
CA ILE A 205 0.40 -8.62 -2.75
C ILE A 205 1.28 -8.29 -1.56
N LEU A 206 2.59 -8.32 -1.76
CA LEU A 206 3.56 -7.84 -0.78
C LEU A 206 3.51 -6.31 -0.70
N ASN A 207 3.10 -5.79 0.45
CA ASN A 207 3.00 -4.34 0.65
C ASN A 207 4.37 -3.69 0.88
N HIS A 208 4.50 -2.43 0.46
CA HIS A 208 5.55 -1.51 0.94
C HIS A 208 6.98 -2.05 0.78
N VAL A 209 7.29 -2.64 -0.38
CA VAL A 209 8.55 -3.34 -0.68
C VAL A 209 8.96 -4.39 0.36
N GLY A 210 8.03 -4.94 1.15
CA GLY A 210 8.35 -5.85 2.25
C GLY A 210 8.87 -5.18 3.53
N CYS A 211 8.56 -3.89 3.70
CA CYS A 211 8.79 -3.07 4.89
C CYS A 211 10.17 -3.28 5.58
N PRO A 212 11.27 -2.83 4.96
CA PRO A 212 12.56 -2.71 5.63
C PRO A 212 12.45 -1.89 6.91
N ILE A 213 12.93 -2.42 8.04
CA ILE A 213 12.95 -1.69 9.31
C ILE A 213 14.28 -0.95 9.38
N LEU A 214 14.23 0.38 9.46
CA LEU A 214 15.42 1.24 9.53
C LEU A 214 15.53 1.98 10.88
N GLY A 215 14.69 1.60 11.85
CA GLY A 215 14.65 2.14 13.21
C GLY A 215 14.95 1.07 14.27
N GLY A 216 14.81 1.44 15.55
CA GLY A 216 15.02 0.52 16.68
C GLY A 216 16.40 -0.16 16.65
N PRO A 217 16.47 -1.52 16.73
CA PRO A 217 17.74 -2.26 16.69
C PRO A 217 18.50 -2.18 15.36
N TYR A 218 17.84 -1.71 14.30
CA TYR A 218 18.41 -1.57 12.94
C TYR A 218 18.92 -0.15 12.64
N ARG A 219 18.78 0.78 13.59
CA ARG A 219 19.24 2.17 13.41
C ARG A 219 20.74 2.20 13.09
N GLY A 220 21.10 2.86 12.00
CA GLY A 220 22.50 2.99 11.54
C GLY A 220 23.04 1.74 10.83
N LYS A 221 22.19 0.76 10.52
CA LYS A 221 22.56 -0.51 9.86
C LYS A 221 21.89 -0.68 8.50
N THR A 222 21.71 0.42 7.75
CA THR A 222 20.97 0.41 6.49
C THR A 222 21.52 -0.61 5.49
N ASP A 223 22.85 -0.70 5.35
CA ASP A 223 23.48 -1.63 4.41
C ASP A 223 23.25 -3.10 4.80
N GLU A 224 23.32 -3.42 6.10
CA GLU A 224 23.02 -4.77 6.61
C GLU A 224 21.56 -5.15 6.38
N VAL A 225 20.63 -4.23 6.67
CA VAL A 225 19.20 -4.41 6.41
C VAL A 225 18.96 -4.61 4.91
N PHE A 226 19.59 -3.80 4.07
CA PHE A 226 19.42 -3.86 2.62
C PHE A 226 19.85 -5.22 2.07
N GLU A 227 21.02 -5.75 2.46
CA GLU A 227 21.49 -7.05 1.98
C GLU A 227 20.58 -8.22 2.43
N GLN A 228 20.16 -8.22 3.70
CA GLN A 228 19.23 -9.25 4.22
C GLN A 228 17.86 -9.19 3.54
N TRP A 229 17.32 -7.98 3.40
CA TRP A 229 16.06 -7.72 2.72
C TRP A 229 16.12 -8.14 1.26
N LYS A 230 17.15 -7.72 0.51
CA LYS A 230 17.35 -8.05 -0.90
C LYS A 230 17.39 -9.55 -1.13
N ALA A 231 18.15 -10.29 -0.31
CA ALA A 231 18.20 -11.74 -0.40
C ALA A 231 16.82 -12.39 -0.23
N SER A 232 15.98 -11.83 0.65
CA SER A 232 14.63 -12.33 0.92
C SER A 232 13.64 -11.96 -0.18
N ILE A 233 13.72 -10.75 -0.73
CA ILE A 233 12.97 -10.31 -1.91
C ILE A 233 13.22 -11.24 -3.10
N VAL A 234 14.47 -11.58 -3.38
CA VAL A 234 14.83 -12.53 -4.46
C VAL A 234 14.26 -13.93 -4.21
N ARG A 235 14.09 -14.36 -2.95
CA ARG A 235 13.45 -15.65 -2.65
C ARG A 235 11.94 -15.58 -2.89
N VAL A 236 11.29 -14.52 -2.43
CA VAL A 236 9.83 -14.31 -2.61
C VAL A 236 9.48 -14.17 -4.08
N SER A 237 10.28 -13.43 -4.86
CA SER A 237 9.97 -13.12 -6.26
C SER A 237 9.94 -14.33 -7.20
N LYS A 238 10.50 -15.48 -6.77
CA LYS A 238 10.45 -16.75 -7.50
C LYS A 238 9.05 -17.36 -7.60
N ARG A 239 8.06 -16.83 -6.86
CA ARG A 239 6.68 -17.32 -6.87
C ARG A 239 5.86 -16.39 -7.74
N ASP A 240 5.30 -16.92 -8.83
CA ASP A 240 4.63 -16.13 -9.86
C ASP A 240 3.32 -15.48 -9.39
N ASN A 241 2.71 -16.03 -8.35
CA ASN A 241 1.47 -15.52 -7.74
C ASN A 241 1.69 -14.37 -6.72
N VAL A 242 2.94 -13.91 -6.55
CA VAL A 242 3.27 -12.77 -5.68
C VAL A 242 3.55 -11.52 -6.51
N PHE A 243 2.83 -10.46 -6.18
CA PHE A 243 3.03 -9.08 -6.65
C PHE A 243 3.67 -8.24 -5.54
N VAL A 244 4.31 -7.13 -5.91
CA VAL A 244 4.92 -6.21 -4.94
C VAL A 244 4.48 -4.77 -5.18
N LYS A 245 4.11 -4.10 -4.10
CA LYS A 245 3.86 -2.65 -4.08
C LYS A 245 5.14 -1.88 -3.77
N LEU A 246 5.42 -0.87 -4.58
CA LEU A 246 6.62 -0.04 -4.55
C LEU A 246 6.28 1.35 -3.99
N GLY A 247 6.38 1.51 -2.68
CA GLY A 247 6.12 2.77 -2.01
C GLY A 247 6.27 2.67 -0.50
N ALA A 248 5.70 3.65 0.20
CA ALA A 248 5.70 3.73 1.67
C ALA A 248 7.09 3.70 2.33
N MET A 249 8.09 4.29 1.67
CA MET A 249 9.46 4.33 2.16
C MET A 249 9.80 5.70 2.78
N PRO A 250 10.57 5.73 3.87
CA PRO A 250 11.06 7.00 4.41
C PRO A 250 11.96 7.70 3.39
N ILE A 251 11.90 9.03 3.37
CA ILE A 251 12.70 9.86 2.44
C ILE A 251 13.96 10.35 3.17
N ARG A 252 13.76 11.13 4.24
CA ARG A 252 14.84 11.69 5.08
C ARG A 252 14.91 10.94 6.39
N MET A 253 15.80 9.94 6.46
CA MET A 253 16.07 9.21 7.70
C MET A 253 16.60 10.16 8.80
N PRO A 254 16.62 9.76 10.08
CA PRO A 254 17.16 10.61 11.15
C PRO A 254 18.63 11.02 10.95
N SER A 255 19.38 10.29 10.13
CA SER A 255 20.75 10.62 9.72
C SER A 255 20.85 11.64 8.59
N TYR A 256 19.74 12.04 7.97
CA TYR A 256 19.74 13.08 6.93
C TYR A 256 20.04 14.44 7.56
N ASP A 257 21.15 15.04 7.11
CA ASP A 257 21.79 16.26 7.58
C ASP A 257 21.51 17.49 6.70
N GLY A 258 20.82 17.30 5.56
CA GLY A 258 20.42 18.38 4.67
C GLY A 258 19.29 19.25 5.23
N ASP A 259 18.95 20.30 4.47
CA ASP A 259 17.89 21.24 4.83
C ASP A 259 16.52 20.54 4.94
N ARG A 260 15.82 20.82 6.05
CA ARG A 260 14.48 20.30 6.36
C ARG A 260 13.40 21.40 6.35
N THR A 261 13.77 22.65 6.07
CA THR A 261 12.83 23.78 6.02
C THR A 261 11.83 23.64 4.87
N LEU A 262 12.28 23.10 3.73
CA LEU A 262 11.44 22.80 2.56
C LEU A 262 11.09 21.30 2.47
N PRO A 263 9.94 20.96 1.86
CA PRO A 263 9.65 19.58 1.49
C PRO A 263 10.69 19.04 0.48
N PRO A 264 10.99 17.73 0.50
CA PRO A 264 11.84 17.10 -0.49
C PRO A 264 11.18 17.15 -1.86
N GLY A 265 11.96 17.47 -2.88
CA GLY A 265 11.54 17.36 -4.29
C GLY A 265 11.68 15.96 -4.85
N SER A 266 11.08 15.71 -6.00
CA SER A 266 10.98 14.36 -6.57
C SER A 266 12.33 13.72 -6.89
N ALA A 267 13.36 14.52 -7.17
CA ALA A 267 14.72 14.01 -7.38
C ALA A 267 15.32 13.43 -6.08
N GLU A 268 15.12 14.10 -4.94
CA GLU A 268 15.55 13.63 -3.62
C GLU A 268 14.78 12.37 -3.20
N VAL A 269 13.45 12.41 -3.37
CA VAL A 269 12.57 11.26 -3.11
C VAL A 269 12.96 10.06 -3.96
N ALA A 270 13.17 10.26 -5.26
CA ALA A 270 13.61 9.20 -6.17
C ALA A 270 14.95 8.62 -5.75
N ALA A 271 15.93 9.45 -5.35
CA ALA A 271 17.24 8.97 -4.90
C ALA A 271 17.14 8.10 -3.64
N ALA A 272 16.30 8.47 -2.67
CA ALA A 272 16.11 7.71 -1.44
C ALA A 272 15.43 6.34 -1.69
N TRP A 273 14.51 6.27 -2.66
CA TRP A 273 13.70 5.08 -2.92
C TRP A 273 14.28 4.15 -3.97
N ARG A 274 15.07 4.67 -4.91
CA ARG A 274 15.57 3.95 -6.09
C ARG A 274 16.21 2.59 -5.75
N PRO A 275 17.13 2.46 -4.77
CA PRO A 275 17.77 1.17 -4.52
C PRO A 275 16.78 0.06 -4.15
N TRP A 276 15.75 0.40 -3.38
CA TRP A 276 14.72 -0.53 -2.94
C TRP A 276 13.75 -0.88 -4.08
N MET A 277 13.30 0.13 -4.83
CA MET A 277 12.34 -0.08 -5.90
C MET A 277 12.96 -0.83 -7.09
N GLU A 278 14.16 -0.44 -7.52
CA GLU A 278 14.86 -1.14 -8.61
C GLU A 278 15.17 -2.59 -8.23
N THR A 279 15.59 -2.86 -7.00
CA THR A 279 15.81 -4.25 -6.54
C THR A 279 14.54 -5.10 -6.61
N CYS A 280 13.37 -4.54 -6.25
CA CYS A 280 12.10 -5.23 -6.43
C CYS A 280 11.75 -5.42 -7.91
N ILE A 281 11.92 -4.38 -8.74
CA ILE A 281 11.61 -4.45 -10.19
C ILE A 281 12.50 -5.49 -10.88
N ASP A 282 13.79 -5.54 -10.55
CA ASP A 282 14.74 -6.52 -11.07
C ASP A 282 14.35 -7.95 -10.64
N ALA A 283 13.84 -8.12 -9.43
CA ALA A 283 13.49 -9.43 -8.87
C ALA A 283 12.13 -9.96 -9.34
N PHE A 284 11.10 -9.12 -9.39
CA PHE A 284 9.71 -9.49 -9.71
C PHE A 284 9.36 -9.25 -11.19
N GLY A 285 10.08 -8.35 -11.86
CA GLY A 285 9.71 -7.81 -13.16
C GLY A 285 8.63 -6.70 -13.05
N PRO A 286 8.51 -5.85 -14.09
CA PRO A 286 7.53 -4.77 -14.12
C PRO A 286 6.08 -5.29 -14.08
N ALA A 287 5.81 -6.44 -14.70
CA ALA A 287 4.47 -7.02 -14.75
C ALA A 287 3.88 -7.38 -13.37
N ARG A 288 4.73 -7.54 -12.34
CA ARG A 288 4.34 -7.88 -10.95
C ARG A 288 4.75 -6.82 -9.93
N SER A 289 5.23 -5.66 -10.39
CA SER A 289 5.63 -4.55 -9.53
C SER A 289 4.74 -3.34 -9.80
N MET A 290 4.17 -2.73 -8.77
CA MET A 290 3.26 -1.58 -8.91
C MET A 290 3.66 -0.44 -8.00
N TYR A 291 3.81 0.77 -8.52
CA TYR A 291 4.02 1.96 -7.68
C TYR A 291 2.78 2.27 -6.85
N GLU A 292 2.97 2.65 -5.59
CA GLU A 292 1.87 2.98 -4.68
C GLU A 292 2.11 4.31 -3.94
N SER A 293 1.07 5.12 -3.77
CA SER A 293 1.25 6.40 -3.08
C SER A 293 1.38 6.23 -1.57
N ASN A 294 0.62 5.29 -0.98
CA ASN A 294 0.40 5.15 0.46
C ASN A 294 -0.12 6.45 1.10
N PHE A 295 -0.93 7.22 0.37
CA PHE A 295 -1.51 8.46 0.88
C PHE A 295 -2.62 8.20 1.91
N PRO A 296 -2.78 9.08 2.91
CA PRO A 296 -1.98 10.26 3.19
C PRO A 296 -0.82 9.97 4.17
N VAL A 297 -0.46 8.71 4.44
CA VAL A 297 0.72 8.39 5.28
C VAL A 297 1.95 9.05 4.68
N GLN A 298 2.16 8.86 3.38
CA GLN A 298 3.29 9.43 2.64
C GLN A 298 3.26 10.96 2.57
N LYS A 299 2.07 11.57 2.67
CA LYS A 299 1.85 13.01 2.67
C LYS A 299 2.55 13.74 3.82
N ARG A 300 2.95 13.01 4.88
CA ARG A 300 3.79 13.55 5.96
C ARG A 300 5.18 14.00 5.49
N TRP A 301 5.63 13.54 4.33
CA TRP A 301 6.97 13.83 3.80
C TRP A 301 6.94 14.64 2.51
N CYS A 302 6.05 14.33 1.57
CA CYS A 302 6.00 14.98 0.25
C CYS A 302 4.59 15.01 -0.33
N SER A 303 4.37 15.86 -1.33
CA SER A 303 3.07 16.01 -2.00
C SER A 303 2.80 14.85 -2.96
N TYR A 304 1.53 14.66 -3.34
CA TYR A 304 1.12 13.61 -4.27
C TYR A 304 1.82 13.76 -5.63
N GLN A 305 1.93 15.01 -6.12
CA GLN A 305 2.71 15.36 -7.31
C GLN A 305 4.17 14.89 -7.21
N VAL A 306 4.84 15.19 -6.09
CA VAL A 306 6.24 14.80 -5.89
C VAL A 306 6.42 13.29 -5.87
N VAL A 307 5.48 12.55 -5.26
CA VAL A 307 5.52 11.08 -5.23
C VAL A 307 5.47 10.49 -6.64
N TRP A 308 4.51 10.89 -7.46
CA TRP A 308 4.39 10.35 -8.82
C TRP A 308 5.52 10.82 -9.75
N ASN A 309 6.01 12.05 -9.59
CA ASN A 309 7.23 12.48 -10.27
C ASN A 309 8.44 11.63 -9.85
N ALA A 310 8.56 11.26 -8.57
CA ALA A 310 9.67 10.43 -8.09
C ALA A 310 9.64 9.04 -8.75
N PHE A 311 8.47 8.41 -8.84
CA PHE A 311 8.32 7.14 -9.56
C PHE A 311 8.69 7.24 -11.04
N LYS A 312 8.31 8.34 -11.72
CA LYS A 312 8.68 8.59 -13.12
C LYS A 312 10.17 8.84 -13.31
N ARG A 313 10.83 9.43 -12.32
CA ARG A 313 12.31 9.53 -12.29
C ARG A 313 12.98 8.19 -12.07
N ILE A 314 12.44 7.34 -11.19
CA ILE A 314 12.97 6.00 -10.96
C ILE A 314 12.89 5.18 -12.25
N SER A 315 11.75 5.20 -12.91
CA SER A 315 11.48 4.47 -14.16
C SER A 315 11.88 5.20 -15.45
N ALA A 316 12.66 6.28 -15.38
CA ALA A 316 12.96 7.12 -16.55
C ALA A 316 13.60 6.35 -17.71
N GLY A 317 14.42 5.33 -17.42
CA GLY A 317 15.06 4.45 -18.41
C GLY A 317 14.27 3.21 -18.80
N ALA A 318 13.08 2.98 -18.23
CA ALA A 318 12.24 1.83 -18.53
C ALA A 318 11.55 1.97 -19.90
N SER A 319 11.21 0.84 -20.54
CA SER A 319 10.47 0.87 -21.80
C SER A 319 9.03 1.37 -21.59
N ALA A 320 8.35 1.77 -22.67
CA ALA A 320 6.95 2.19 -22.58
C ALA A 320 6.03 1.07 -22.06
N ALA A 321 6.31 -0.19 -22.41
CA ALA A 321 5.59 -1.35 -21.90
C ALA A 321 5.83 -1.54 -20.40
N ASP A 322 7.08 -1.47 -19.95
CA ASP A 322 7.42 -1.59 -18.52
C ASP A 322 6.79 -0.47 -17.71
N LYS A 323 6.80 0.78 -18.21
CA LYS A 323 6.09 1.89 -17.57
C LYS A 323 4.58 1.63 -17.49
N THR A 324 3.97 1.14 -18.56
CA THR A 324 2.53 0.81 -18.55
C THR A 324 2.23 -0.20 -17.44
N ASP A 325 3.05 -1.24 -17.29
CA ASP A 325 2.91 -2.23 -16.23
C ASP A 325 3.14 -1.64 -14.83
N LEU A 326 4.24 -0.91 -14.62
CA LEU A 326 4.63 -0.35 -13.32
C LEU A 326 3.61 0.66 -12.77
N PHE A 327 2.99 1.46 -13.65
CA PHE A 327 2.07 2.52 -13.25
C PHE A 327 0.61 2.09 -13.26
N SER A 328 0.24 1.03 -13.98
CA SER A 328 -1.17 0.65 -14.09
C SER A 328 -1.41 -0.85 -14.31
N GLY A 329 -0.66 -1.50 -15.20
CA GLY A 329 -0.93 -2.88 -15.62
C GLY A 329 -0.80 -3.91 -14.50
N ALA A 330 0.24 -3.82 -13.66
CA ALA A 330 0.44 -4.75 -12.56
C ALA A 330 -0.68 -4.65 -11.51
N ALA A 331 -1.08 -3.42 -11.16
CA ALA A 331 -2.21 -3.19 -10.26
C ALA A 331 -3.53 -3.66 -10.88
N ALA A 332 -3.76 -3.38 -12.17
CA ALA A 332 -4.96 -3.79 -12.88
C ALA A 332 -5.16 -5.30 -12.84
N ARG A 333 -4.09 -6.08 -13.10
CA ARG A 333 -4.12 -7.55 -13.03
C ARG A 333 -4.31 -8.07 -11.61
N ALA A 334 -3.53 -7.57 -10.66
CA ALA A 334 -3.60 -8.05 -9.27
C ALA A 334 -5.00 -7.83 -8.65
N TYR A 335 -5.63 -6.70 -8.98
CA TYR A 335 -6.93 -6.31 -8.43
C TYR A 335 -8.13 -6.55 -9.35
N ARG A 336 -7.91 -7.12 -10.55
CA ARG A 336 -8.96 -7.47 -11.52
C ARG A 336 -9.82 -6.25 -11.89
N ILE A 337 -9.14 -5.19 -12.33
CA ILE A 337 -9.71 -3.90 -12.73
C ILE A 337 -9.18 -3.41 -14.09
N GLU A 338 -8.78 -4.32 -14.98
CA GLU A 338 -8.28 -4.00 -16.33
C GLU A 338 -9.28 -3.21 -17.17
N ASN A 339 -10.57 -3.25 -16.82
CA ASN A 339 -11.63 -2.48 -17.46
C ASN A 339 -11.54 -0.95 -17.25
N VAL A 340 -10.58 -0.47 -16.45
CA VAL A 340 -10.35 0.98 -16.24
C VAL A 340 -9.24 1.55 -17.13
N LEU A 341 -8.54 0.71 -17.91
CA LEU A 341 -7.42 1.08 -18.78
C LEU A 341 -7.83 1.37 -20.22
#